data_AF-S0DGH5-F1
#
_entry.id   AF-S0DGH5-F1
#
_cell.length_a   1.000
_cell.length_b   1.000
_cell.length_c   1.000
_cell.angle_alpha   90.00
_cell.angle_beta   90.00
_cell.angle_gamma   90.00
#
_symmetry.space_group_name_H-M   'P 1'
#
loop_
_entity.id
_entity.type
_entity.pdbx_description
1 polymer ?
#
loop_
_entity_poly.entity_id
_entity_poly.type
_entity_poly.pdbx_seq_one_letter_code
_entity_poly.pdbx_strand_id
1 'polypeptide(L)'
;MKKLIILAAAVMSAAAVNAQQALWGGNQIVSPEINPTGTVTFRISAPKAVKVAVTGDFLAPQPMETPYGTFDMPGVADLVEKEGVWEYTTPEPLPSELYSYTFIVDGQRMNDPANVAMIRDVASVTNVFIVKGDPGDLYSVSDVAHGTVARRWYDSPALKEQRRITV
;
A
#
# COMPACT_ATOMS: atom_id res chain seq x y z
N MET A 1 44.98 -32.82 0.38
CA MET A 1 45.14 -31.58 -0.41
C MET A 1 43.93 -31.27 -1.28
N LYS A 2 43.55 -32.13 -2.25
CA LYS A 2 42.40 -31.88 -3.15
C LYS A 2 41.07 -31.55 -2.43
N LYS A 3 40.74 -32.27 -1.35
CA LYS A 3 39.53 -32.03 -0.55
C LYS A 3 39.51 -30.67 0.16
N LEU A 4 40.66 -30.20 0.64
CA LEU A 4 40.81 -28.89 1.28
C LEU A 4 40.66 -27.74 0.27
N ILE A 5 41.17 -27.95 -0.95
CA ILE A 5 41.04 -26.98 -2.05
C ILE A 5 39.57 -26.86 -2.50
N ILE A 6 38.86 -27.99 -2.62
CA ILE A 6 37.43 -28.00 -2.97
C ILE A 6 36.59 -27.31 -1.87
N LEU A 7 36.90 -27.57 -0.60
CA LEU A 7 36.21 -26.94 0.52
C LEU A 7 36.47 -25.42 0.56
N ALA A 8 37.72 -24.99 0.36
CA ALA A 8 38.06 -23.57 0.30
C ALA A 8 37.37 -22.86 -0.88
N ALA A 9 37.29 -23.51 -2.05
CA ALA A 9 36.56 -22.99 -3.19
C ALA A 9 35.06 -22.85 -2.90
N ALA A 10 34.44 -23.84 -2.26
CA ALA A 10 33.02 -23.78 -1.89
C ALA A 10 32.71 -22.65 -0.89
N VAL A 11 33.58 -22.42 0.09
CA VAL A 11 33.43 -21.33 1.07
C VAL A 11 33.58 -19.96 0.40
N MET A 12 34.54 -19.79 -0.52
CA MET A 12 34.70 -18.55 -1.28
C MET A 12 33.50 -18.26 -2.19
N SER A 13 32.92 -19.29 -2.82
CA SER A 13 31.71 -19.15 -3.64
C SER A 13 30.49 -18.73 -2.82
N ALA A 14 30.34 -19.25 -1.60
CA ALA A 14 29.23 -18.89 -0.71
C ALA A 14 29.37 -17.47 -0.15
N ALA A 15 30.60 -17.00 0.11
CA ALA A 15 30.86 -15.64 0.58
C ALA A 15 30.66 -14.56 -0.50
N ALA A 16 30.61 -14.95 -1.78
CA ALA A 16 30.40 -14.05 -2.91
C ALA A 16 28.91 -13.81 -3.23
N VAL A 17 27.98 -14.56 -2.63
CA VAL A 17 26.54 -14.38 -2.84
C VAL A 17 26.05 -13.23 -1.97
N ASN A 18 26.18 -12.01 -2.48
CA ASN A 18 25.47 -10.87 -1.94
C ASN A 18 24.03 -10.93 -2.46
N ALA A 19 23.06 -11.18 -1.59
CA ALA A 19 21.66 -10.87 -1.86
C ALA A 19 21.50 -9.34 -1.81
N GLN A 20 21.94 -8.64 -2.86
CA GLN A 20 21.75 -7.19 -2.93
C GLN A 20 20.26 -6.91 -3.16
N GLN A 21 19.59 -6.35 -2.15
CA GLN A 21 18.31 -5.68 -2.33
C GLN A 21 18.51 -4.51 -3.31
N ALA A 22 17.56 -4.29 -4.22
CA ALA A 22 17.55 -3.12 -5.09
C ALA A 22 17.26 -1.86 -4.25
N LEU A 23 18.28 -1.34 -3.58
CA LEU A 23 18.22 -0.13 -2.75
C LEU A 23 18.26 1.16 -3.59
N TRP A 24 18.55 1.05 -4.88
CA TRP A 24 18.72 2.17 -5.79
C TRP A 24 17.43 2.41 -6.58
N GLY A 25 16.92 3.65 -6.55
CA GLY A 25 15.71 4.05 -7.28
C GLY A 25 14.40 4.04 -6.46
N GLY A 26 14.49 3.91 -5.13
CA GLY A 26 13.32 4.11 -4.27
C GLY A 26 12.77 5.53 -4.41
N ASN A 27 11.43 5.66 -4.39
CA ASN A 27 10.79 6.96 -4.38
C ASN A 27 11.23 7.72 -3.12
N GLN A 28 11.86 8.89 -3.26
CA GLN A 28 12.31 9.70 -2.11
C GLN A 28 11.13 10.31 -1.35
N ILE A 29 9.94 10.28 -1.95
CA ILE A 29 8.71 10.78 -1.36
C ILE A 29 8.18 9.74 -0.38
N VAL A 30 7.97 10.17 0.86
CA VAL A 30 7.22 9.40 1.86
C VAL A 30 5.74 9.75 1.70
N SER A 31 4.95 8.74 1.37
CA SER A 31 3.49 8.85 1.27
C SER A 31 2.83 7.48 1.52
N PRO A 32 1.78 7.40 2.34
CA PRO A 32 1.33 8.47 3.25
C PRO A 32 2.33 8.60 4.43
N GLU A 33 2.49 9.82 4.93
CA GLU A 33 3.24 10.11 6.15
C GLU A 33 2.27 10.37 7.30
N ILE A 34 2.37 9.59 8.38
CA ILE A 34 1.60 9.83 9.60
C ILE A 34 2.41 10.79 10.47
N ASN A 35 1.92 12.01 10.64
CA ASN A 35 2.60 13.06 11.39
C ASN A 35 2.52 12.81 12.91
N PRO A 36 3.42 13.41 13.72
CA PRO A 36 3.36 13.32 15.19
C PRO A 36 2.05 13.84 15.80
N THR A 37 1.34 14.73 15.10
CA THR A 37 0.04 15.27 15.48
C THR A 37 -1.12 14.31 15.19
N GLY A 38 -0.87 13.18 14.54
CA GLY A 38 -1.90 12.21 14.11
C GLY A 38 -2.60 12.57 12.81
N THR A 39 -2.28 13.70 12.19
CA THR A 39 -2.69 14.03 10.83
C THR A 39 -1.89 13.21 9.82
N VAL A 40 -2.44 12.99 8.63
CA VAL A 40 -1.77 12.19 7.59
C VAL A 40 -1.53 13.04 6.36
N THR A 41 -0.29 13.03 5.87
CA THR A 41 0.13 13.74 4.66
C THR A 41 0.34 12.78 3.51
N PHE A 42 -0.34 13.03 2.40
CA PHE A 42 -0.26 12.28 1.16
C PHE A 42 0.55 13.09 0.16
N ARG A 43 1.45 12.42 -0.58
CA ARG A 43 2.33 13.06 -1.55
C ARG A 43 2.50 12.24 -2.82
N ILE A 44 2.54 12.92 -3.97
CA ILE A 44 2.85 12.27 -5.25
C ILE A 44 3.63 13.21 -6.17
N SER A 45 4.71 12.72 -6.79
CA SER A 45 5.42 13.47 -7.83
C SER A 45 4.63 13.40 -9.14
N ALA A 46 4.14 14.54 -9.59
CA ALA A 46 3.42 14.67 -10.85
C ALA A 46 3.62 16.08 -11.43
N PRO A 47 4.85 16.44 -11.84
CA PRO A 47 5.24 17.82 -12.15
C PRO A 47 4.53 18.43 -13.37
N LYS A 48 3.84 17.61 -14.18
CA LYS A 48 3.08 18.05 -15.35
C LYS A 48 1.57 17.82 -15.20
N ALA A 49 1.12 17.32 -14.04
CA ALA A 49 -0.30 17.17 -13.79
C ALA A 49 -0.95 18.56 -13.70
N VAL A 50 -2.21 18.64 -14.10
CA VAL A 50 -3.01 19.87 -14.00
C VAL A 50 -3.83 19.85 -12.72
N LYS A 51 -4.34 18.68 -12.34
CA LYS A 51 -5.11 18.48 -11.12
C LYS A 51 -4.77 17.15 -10.47
N VAL A 52 -4.47 17.18 -9.18
CA VAL A 52 -4.32 15.99 -8.37
C VAL A 52 -5.27 16.07 -7.18
N ALA A 53 -5.94 14.95 -6.90
CA ALA A 53 -6.78 14.78 -5.72
C ALA A 53 -6.52 13.42 -5.07
N VAL A 54 -6.92 13.27 -3.81
CA VAL A 54 -6.95 12.00 -3.10
C VAL A 54 -8.38 11.67 -2.70
N THR A 55 -8.72 10.39 -2.79
CA THR A 55 -9.98 9.85 -2.28
C THR A 55 -9.67 8.67 -1.36
N GLY A 56 -10.47 8.51 -0.32
CA GLY A 56 -10.28 7.47 0.69
C GLY A 56 -11.40 7.49 1.73
N ASP A 57 -11.40 6.47 2.58
CA ASP A 57 -12.36 6.29 3.68
C ASP A 57 -12.20 7.30 4.82
N PHE A 58 -11.06 7.99 4.91
CA PHE A 58 -10.84 9.09 5.86
C PHE A 58 -11.53 10.41 5.47
N LEU A 59 -12.20 10.47 4.30
CA LEU A 59 -12.93 11.64 3.84
C LEU A 59 -14.43 11.41 3.96
N ALA A 60 -15.16 12.45 4.40
CA ALA A 60 -16.61 12.41 4.49
C ALA A 60 -17.23 12.18 3.09
N PRO A 61 -18.18 11.23 2.95
CA PRO A 61 -18.91 11.02 1.72
C PRO A 61 -19.59 12.31 1.23
N GLN A 62 -19.71 12.44 -0.08
CA GLN A 62 -20.37 13.58 -0.72
C GLN A 62 -21.66 13.10 -1.39
N PRO A 63 -22.82 13.70 -1.08
CA PRO A 63 -24.07 13.32 -1.74
C PRO A 63 -24.03 13.74 -3.21
N MET A 64 -24.40 12.83 -4.11
CA MET A 64 -24.53 13.09 -5.54
C MET A 64 -25.92 12.72 -6.01
N GLU A 65 -26.60 13.67 -6.64
CA GLU A 65 -27.86 13.43 -7.34
C GLU A 65 -27.61 12.65 -8.62
N THR A 66 -28.26 11.50 -8.76
CA THR A 66 -28.25 10.70 -9.98
C THR A 66 -29.69 10.52 -10.49
N PRO A 67 -29.89 10.10 -11.76
CA PRO A 67 -31.23 9.77 -12.27
C PRO A 67 -31.97 8.70 -11.47
N TYR A 68 -31.28 7.95 -10.59
CA TYR A 68 -31.84 6.89 -9.76
C TYR A 68 -31.97 7.30 -8.27
N GLY A 69 -31.73 8.57 -7.94
CA GLY A 69 -31.78 9.12 -6.58
C GLY A 69 -30.44 9.67 -6.09
N THR A 70 -30.41 10.16 -4.85
CA THR A 70 -29.21 10.62 -4.16
C THR A 70 -28.37 9.43 -3.69
N PHE A 71 -27.09 9.38 -4.07
CA PHE A 71 -26.13 8.38 -3.60
C PHE A 71 -24.94 9.04 -2.92
N ASP A 72 -24.40 8.39 -1.89
CA ASP A 72 -23.16 8.81 -1.24
C ASP A 72 -21.96 8.40 -2.08
N MET A 73 -21.25 9.39 -2.62
CA MET A 73 -20.00 9.20 -3.34
C MET A 73 -18.81 9.31 -2.40
N PRO A 74 -17.68 8.64 -2.71
CA PRO A 74 -16.46 8.79 -1.93
C PRO A 74 -16.03 10.25 -1.82
N GLY A 75 -15.59 10.67 -0.63
CA GLY A 75 -15.00 11.98 -0.43
C GLY A 75 -13.74 12.17 -1.29
N VAL A 76 -13.52 13.41 -1.73
CA VAL A 76 -12.36 13.79 -2.55
C VAL A 76 -11.76 15.06 -1.99
N ALA A 77 -10.44 15.10 -1.86
CA ALA A 77 -9.69 16.28 -1.44
C ALA A 77 -8.64 16.63 -2.49
N ASP A 78 -8.63 17.89 -2.94
CA ASP A 78 -7.64 18.38 -3.90
C ASP A 78 -6.28 18.55 -3.21
N LEU A 79 -5.20 18.11 -3.88
CA LEU A 79 -3.82 18.29 -3.45
C LEU A 79 -3.30 19.66 -3.94
N VAL A 80 -2.35 20.22 -3.21
CA VAL A 80 -1.65 21.46 -3.57
C VAL A 80 -0.27 21.13 -4.11
N GLU A 81 0.07 21.70 -5.26
CA GLU A 81 1.38 21.53 -5.89
C GLU A 81 2.45 22.39 -5.22
N LYS A 82 3.64 21.80 -5.05
CA LYS A 82 4.88 22.44 -4.59
C LYS A 82 6.08 21.77 -5.28
N GLU A 83 6.76 22.50 -6.16
CA GLU A 83 8.03 22.07 -6.80
C GLU A 83 7.96 20.68 -7.49
N GLY A 84 6.84 20.40 -8.15
CA GLY A 84 6.56 19.16 -8.87
C GLY A 84 5.98 18.02 -8.02
N VAL A 85 5.78 18.26 -6.72
CA VAL A 85 5.17 17.33 -5.78
C VAL A 85 3.82 17.88 -5.33
N TRP A 86 2.80 17.05 -5.41
CA TRP A 86 1.46 17.38 -4.93
C TRP A 86 1.29 16.86 -3.51
N GLU A 87 0.72 17.68 -2.62
CA GLU A 87 0.56 17.35 -1.21
C GLU A 87 -0.86 17.63 -0.72
N TYR A 88 -1.38 16.74 0.14
CA TYR A 88 -2.58 16.99 0.95
C TYR A 88 -2.32 16.49 2.36
N THR A 89 -2.69 17.28 3.35
CA THR A 89 -2.66 16.86 4.77
C THR A 89 -4.07 16.88 5.31
N THR A 90 -4.47 15.84 6.03
CA THR A 90 -5.77 15.81 6.69
C THR A 90 -5.90 17.01 7.64
N PRO A 91 -7.07 17.68 7.68
CA PRO A 91 -7.26 18.86 8.51
C PRO A 91 -7.21 18.51 10.01
N GLU A 92 -7.68 17.32 10.35
CA GLU A 92 -7.73 16.80 11.71
C GLU A 92 -6.96 15.47 11.82
N PRO A 93 -6.51 15.09 13.02
CA PRO A 93 -5.94 13.79 13.28
C PRO A 93 -6.93 12.68 12.92
N LEU A 94 -6.43 11.61 12.32
CA LEU A 94 -7.27 10.44 12.04
C LEU A 94 -7.36 9.55 13.28
N PRO A 95 -8.56 9.03 13.62
CA PRO A 95 -8.70 7.95 14.61
C PRO A 95 -7.81 6.74 14.27
N SER A 96 -7.58 5.87 15.25
CA SER A 96 -6.90 4.60 14.96
C SER A 96 -7.81 3.72 14.11
N GLU A 97 -7.33 3.35 12.92
CA GLU A 97 -7.98 2.41 12.01
C GLU A 97 -7.04 2.03 10.86
N LEU A 98 -7.42 1.04 10.06
CA LEU A 98 -6.90 0.81 8.71
C LEU A 98 -7.68 1.65 7.69
N TYR A 99 -6.97 2.53 7.00
CA TYR A 99 -7.51 3.40 5.97
C TYR A 99 -7.05 2.98 4.58
N SER A 100 -7.90 3.20 3.59
CA SER A 100 -7.69 2.94 2.18
C SER A 100 -7.79 4.23 1.37
N TYR A 101 -6.94 4.35 0.34
CA TYR A 101 -6.92 5.54 -0.48
C TYR A 101 -6.41 5.28 -1.90
N THR A 102 -6.64 6.25 -2.77
CA THR A 102 -6.17 6.28 -4.15
C THR A 102 -6.01 7.73 -4.60
N PHE A 103 -5.02 8.02 -5.44
CA PHE A 103 -4.92 9.34 -6.09
C PHE A 103 -5.81 9.40 -7.34
N ILE A 104 -6.25 10.61 -7.67
CA ILE A 104 -6.91 10.96 -8.91
C ILE A 104 -6.03 12.01 -9.57
N VAL A 105 -5.26 11.63 -10.59
CA VAL A 105 -4.35 12.50 -11.33
C VAL A 105 -4.97 12.77 -12.69
N ASP A 106 -5.30 14.02 -12.98
CA ASP A 106 -5.96 14.45 -14.22
C ASP A 106 -7.21 13.62 -14.58
N GLY A 107 -7.98 13.23 -13.56
CA GLY A 107 -9.19 12.42 -13.67
C GLY A 107 -8.97 10.90 -13.69
N GLN A 108 -7.72 10.43 -13.76
CA GLN A 108 -7.39 9.01 -13.74
C GLN A 108 -7.07 8.53 -12.31
N ARG A 109 -7.69 7.42 -11.89
CA ARG A 109 -7.32 6.75 -10.64
C ARG A 109 -5.91 6.15 -10.77
N MET A 110 -5.07 6.45 -9.80
CA MET A 110 -3.69 6.00 -9.70
C MET A 110 -3.36 5.58 -8.27
N ASN A 111 -2.68 4.45 -8.13
CA ASN A 111 -2.13 4.03 -6.85
C ASN A 111 -0.90 4.89 -6.51
N ASP A 112 -0.64 5.05 -5.22
CA ASP A 112 0.56 5.70 -4.72
C ASP A 112 1.80 4.85 -5.02
N PRO A 113 2.74 5.33 -5.84
CA PRO A 113 3.98 4.62 -6.15
C PRO A 113 4.97 4.58 -4.97
N ALA A 114 4.79 5.40 -3.94
CA ALA A 114 5.59 5.40 -2.71
C ALA A 114 5.10 4.37 -1.68
N ASN A 115 3.83 3.96 -1.74
CA ASN A 115 3.26 3.02 -0.76
C ASN A 115 3.10 1.61 -1.33
N VAL A 116 3.93 0.68 -0.85
CA VAL A 116 3.87 -0.74 -1.26
C VAL A 116 2.67 -1.50 -0.65
N ALA A 117 2.06 -0.98 0.42
CA ALA A 117 0.94 -1.61 1.07
C ALA A 117 -0.34 -1.37 0.25
N MET A 118 -0.85 -2.45 -0.34
CA MET A 118 -2.04 -2.43 -1.18
C MET A 118 -2.94 -3.61 -0.87
N ILE A 119 -4.25 -3.39 -0.97
CA ILE A 119 -5.26 -4.44 -0.95
C ILE A 119 -5.89 -4.56 -2.35
N ARG A 120 -6.42 -5.74 -2.65
CA ARG A 120 -7.18 -5.98 -3.87
C ARG A 120 -8.59 -6.38 -3.50
N ASP A 121 -9.55 -5.61 -3.98
CA ASP A 121 -10.97 -5.93 -3.89
C ASP A 121 -11.57 -6.13 -5.29
N VAL A 122 -11.95 -7.36 -5.60
CA VAL A 122 -12.41 -7.81 -6.92
C VAL A 122 -11.48 -7.32 -8.05
N ALA A 123 -11.83 -6.27 -8.78
CA ALA A 123 -11.04 -5.72 -9.89
C ALA A 123 -10.17 -4.52 -9.49
N SER A 124 -10.40 -3.96 -8.30
CA SER A 124 -9.75 -2.75 -7.80
C SER A 124 -8.53 -3.10 -6.96
N VAL A 125 -7.49 -2.28 -7.08
CA VAL A 125 -6.33 -2.29 -6.18
C VAL A 125 -6.24 -0.91 -5.57
N THR A 126 -6.09 -0.83 -4.26
CA THR A 126 -6.02 0.43 -3.51
C THR A 126 -4.88 0.38 -2.52
N ASN A 127 -4.26 1.54 -2.24
CA ASN A 127 -3.26 1.64 -1.20
C ASN A 127 -3.93 1.69 0.17
N VAL A 128 -3.23 1.21 1.19
CA VAL A 128 -3.70 1.24 2.58
C VAL A 128 -2.61 1.74 3.53
N PHE A 129 -3.03 2.28 4.66
CA PHE A 129 -2.16 2.61 5.78
C PHE A 129 -2.90 2.40 7.10
N ILE A 130 -2.16 2.27 8.20
CA ILE A 130 -2.73 2.00 9.51
C ILE A 130 -2.33 3.12 10.46
N VAL A 131 -3.31 3.74 11.09
CA VAL A 131 -3.08 4.67 12.21
C VAL A 131 -3.09 3.86 13.51
N LYS A 132 -1.98 3.92 14.25
CA LYS A 132 -1.76 3.18 15.50
C LYS A 132 -2.77 3.53 16.60
N GLY A 133 -2.95 2.63 17.55
CA GLY A 133 -3.96 2.71 18.61
C GLY A 133 -4.96 1.55 18.57
N ASP A 134 -6.06 1.63 19.31
CA ASP A 134 -7.14 0.63 19.26
C ASP A 134 -8.20 1.04 18.22
N PRO A 135 -8.47 0.25 17.16
CA PRO A 135 -8.01 -1.12 16.90
C PRO A 135 -6.78 -1.26 15.99
N GLY A 136 -6.20 -0.18 15.44
CA GLY A 136 -5.12 -0.25 14.43
C GLY A 136 -3.88 -1.08 14.84
N ASP A 137 -3.59 -1.19 16.12
CA ASP A 137 -2.52 -2.02 16.67
C ASP A 137 -2.78 -3.52 16.48
N LEU A 138 -4.05 -3.94 16.40
CA LEU A 138 -4.43 -5.34 16.15
C LEU A 138 -4.10 -5.80 14.72
N TYR A 139 -4.11 -4.88 13.76
CA TYR A 139 -3.84 -5.17 12.35
C TYR A 139 -2.39 -4.85 11.96
N SER A 140 -1.62 -4.30 12.89
CA SER A 140 -0.24 -3.89 12.69
C SER A 140 0.73 -5.07 12.77
N VAL A 141 1.82 -4.99 12.00
CA VAL A 141 2.99 -5.83 12.23
C VAL A 141 3.66 -5.39 13.53
N SER A 142 3.84 -6.33 14.45
CA SER A 142 4.41 -6.15 15.79
C SER A 142 5.43 -7.26 16.07
N ASP A 143 6.35 -7.02 17.01
CA ASP A 143 7.38 -8.00 17.39
C ASP A 143 6.79 -9.11 18.27
N VAL A 144 6.17 -10.11 17.63
CA VAL A 144 5.51 -11.25 18.26
C VAL A 144 5.75 -12.52 17.45
N ALA A 145 5.45 -13.69 18.03
CA ALA A 145 5.48 -14.94 17.28
C ALA A 145 4.42 -14.93 16.17
N HIS A 146 4.86 -15.03 14.91
CA HIS A 146 3.96 -15.05 13.75
C HIS A 146 3.58 -16.46 13.33
N GLY A 147 2.29 -16.68 13.11
CA GLY A 147 1.77 -17.90 12.48
C GLY A 147 2.07 -17.96 10.98
N THR A 148 1.85 -19.11 10.36
CA THR A 148 2.03 -19.29 8.91
C THR A 148 0.71 -19.04 8.17
N VAL A 149 0.74 -18.19 7.14
CA VAL A 149 -0.33 -18.07 6.15
C VAL A 149 0.10 -18.80 4.88
N ALA A 150 -0.63 -19.87 4.55
CA ALA A 150 -0.27 -20.83 3.52
C ALA A 150 -1.32 -20.89 2.40
N ARG A 151 -0.88 -20.72 1.15
CA ARG A 151 -1.72 -20.99 -0.02
C ARG A 151 -1.55 -22.45 -0.45
N ARG A 152 -2.66 -23.17 -0.61
CA ARG A 152 -2.68 -24.59 -0.98
C ARG A 152 -3.63 -24.84 -2.14
N TRP A 153 -3.21 -25.72 -3.04
CA TRP A 153 -4.06 -26.24 -4.11
C TRP A 153 -4.67 -27.57 -3.68
N TYR A 154 -5.93 -27.81 -4.06
CA TYR A 154 -6.63 -29.06 -3.81
C TYR A 154 -7.57 -29.39 -4.97
N ASP A 155 -7.79 -30.68 -5.22
CA ASP A 155 -8.73 -31.13 -6.23
C ASP A 155 -10.16 -31.03 -5.69
N SER A 156 -11.08 -30.45 -6.49
CA SER A 156 -12.50 -30.35 -6.16
C SER A 156 -13.32 -31.34 -7.00
N PRO A 157 -13.74 -32.51 -6.46
CA PRO A 157 -14.47 -33.50 -7.25
C PRO A 157 -15.79 -32.98 -7.85
N ALA A 158 -16.49 -32.11 -7.12
CA ALA A 158 -17.76 -31.54 -7.57
C ALA A 158 -17.58 -30.60 -8.77
N LEU A 159 -16.49 -29.83 -8.80
CA LEU A 159 -16.21 -28.84 -9.85
C LEU A 159 -15.28 -29.40 -10.95
N LYS A 160 -14.68 -30.57 -10.72
CA LYS A 160 -13.75 -31.25 -11.64
C LYS A 160 -12.55 -30.38 -12.04
N GLU A 161 -12.06 -29.57 -11.09
CA GLU A 161 -10.94 -28.66 -11.26
C GLU A 161 -10.12 -28.52 -9.98
N GLN A 162 -8.93 -27.93 -10.08
CA GLN A 162 -8.14 -27.54 -8.92
C GLN A 162 -8.57 -26.19 -8.38
N ARG A 163 -8.68 -26.10 -7.06
CA ARG A 163 -9.00 -24.86 -6.35
C ARG A 163 -7.87 -24.50 -5.40
N ARG A 164 -7.79 -23.21 -5.07
CA ARG A 164 -6.81 -22.68 -4.13
C ARG A 164 -7.50 -22.17 -2.87
N ILE A 165 -6.96 -22.51 -1.72
CA ILE A 165 -7.37 -22.02 -0.40
C ILE A 165 -6.19 -21.35 0.30
N THR A 166 -6.49 -20.39 1.18
CA THR A 166 -5.54 -19.80 2.12
C THR A 166 -5.87 -20.35 3.50
N VAL A 167 -4.88 -20.93 4.19
CA VAL A 167 -4.95 -21.49 5.55
C VAL A 167 -3.99 -20.73 6.45
#